data_AF-A0A0G1XVS6-F1
#
_entry.id   AF-A0A0G1XVS6-F1
#
_cell.length_a   1.000
_cell.length_b   1.000
_cell.length_c   1.000
_cell.angle_alpha   90.00
_cell.angle_beta   90.00
_cell.angle_gamma   90.00
#
_symmetry.space_group_name_H-M   'P 1'
#
loop_
_entity.id
_entity.type
_entity.pdbx_description
1 polymer ?
#
loop_
_entity_poly.entity_id
_entity_poly.type
_entity_poly.pdbx_seq_one_letter_code
_entity_poly.pdbx_strand_id
1 'polypeptide(L)'
;MRYLVISGAIVVLFIILIQTWVLTLVKVQGRSMEPAYKDKTYHLIYKLAYISEEPRKGDVISFREQGVEGIIGLDMIGRVAGVPGEQINGVVLQDEEFYILGDNPIYSNDSRKFGPVEMEDIKGKFVTGK
;
A
#
# COMPACT_ATOMS: atom_id res chain seq x y z
N MET A 1 8.37 -32.71 28.79
CA MET A 1 9.38 -31.80 28.17
C MET A 1 9.40 -31.88 26.64
N ARG A 2 9.55 -33.06 26.00
CA ARG A 2 9.58 -33.20 24.52
C ARG A 2 8.34 -32.64 23.79
N TYR A 3 7.14 -32.87 24.30
CA TYR A 3 5.89 -32.38 23.68
C TYR A 3 5.78 -30.84 23.68
N LEU A 4 6.18 -30.18 24.77
CA LEU A 4 6.18 -28.72 24.89
C LEU A 4 7.14 -28.09 23.87
N VAL A 5 8.32 -28.68 23.71
CA VAL A 5 9.33 -28.23 22.72
C VAL A 5 8.79 -28.36 21.30
N ILE A 6 8.17 -29.49 20.95
CA ILE A 6 7.59 -29.72 19.62
C ILE A 6 6.44 -28.75 19.35
N SER A 7 5.53 -28.56 20.31
CA SER A 7 4.42 -27.62 20.16
C SER A 7 4.88 -26.17 19.98
N GLY A 8 5.93 -25.75 20.72
CA GLY A 8 6.50 -24.42 20.57
C GLY A 8 7.13 -24.20 19.19
N ALA A 9 7.86 -25.20 18.68
CA ALA A 9 8.45 -25.13 17.34
C ALA A 9 7.40 -24.99 16.24
N ILE A 10 6.27 -25.69 16.35
CA ILE A 10 5.15 -25.59 15.39
C ILE A 10 4.55 -24.18 15.39
N VAL A 11 4.32 -23.60 16.57
CA VAL A 11 3.77 -22.24 16.68
C VAL A 11 4.72 -21.21 16.05
N VAL A 12 6.03 -21.31 16.33
CA VAL A 12 7.04 -20.40 15.74
C VAL A 12 7.08 -20.55 14.22
N LEU A 13 7.08 -21.80 13.71
CA LEU A 13 7.05 -22.05 12.27
C LEU A 13 5.78 -21.45 11.63
N PHE A 14 4.62 -21.62 12.27
CA PHE A 14 3.37 -21.06 11.79
C PHE A 14 3.38 -19.53 11.76
N ILE A 15 3.95 -18.89 12.80
CA ILE A 15 4.14 -17.43 12.85
C ILE A 15 5.06 -16.94 11.73
N ILE A 16 6.13 -17.67 11.42
CA ILE A 16 7.04 -17.31 10.32
C ILE A 16 6.30 -17.42 8.98
N LEU A 17 5.58 -18.51 8.75
CA LEU A 17 4.83 -18.72 7.51
C LEU A 17 3.78 -17.64 7.30
N ILE A 18 2.97 -17.33 8.32
CA ILE A 18 1.95 -16.28 8.21
C ILE A 18 2.60 -14.91 8.00
N GLN A 19 3.70 -14.59 8.69
CA GLN A 19 4.40 -13.33 8.47
C GLN A 19 4.94 -13.21 7.04
N THR A 20 5.51 -14.27 6.47
CA THR A 20 5.99 -14.24 5.07
C THR A 20 4.86 -14.12 4.04
N TRP A 21 3.65 -14.54 4.37
CA TRP A 21 2.49 -14.38 3.51
C TRP A 21 1.91 -12.95 3.57
N VAL A 22 1.89 -12.38 4.77
CA VAL A 22 1.29 -11.07 5.09
C VAL A 22 2.19 -9.88 4.77
N LEU A 23 3.50 -10.03 4.97
CA LEU A 23 4.51 -9.04 4.63
C LEU A 23 5.22 -9.45 3.35
N THR A 24 5.28 -8.55 2.37
CA THR A 24 5.95 -8.82 1.09
C THR A 24 6.96 -7.73 0.79
N LEU A 25 8.17 -8.16 0.40
CA LEU A 25 9.21 -7.26 -0.09
C LEU A 25 8.94 -6.95 -1.56
N VAL A 26 8.73 -5.67 -1.88
CA VAL A 26 8.54 -5.18 -3.25
C VAL A 26 9.64 -4.21 -3.64
N LYS A 27 9.89 -4.11 -4.94
CA LYS A 27 10.84 -3.15 -5.50
C LYS A 27 10.07 -1.95 -6.03
N VAL A 28 10.33 -0.77 -5.47
CA VAL A 28 9.80 0.48 -6.01
C VAL A 28 10.56 0.83 -7.29
N GLN A 29 9.81 1.11 -8.34
CA GLN A 29 10.35 1.50 -9.65
C GLN A 29 9.68 2.79 -10.09
N GLY A 30 10.50 3.75 -10.54
CA GLY A 30 10.04 5.08 -10.92
C GLY A 30 10.35 6.15 -9.86
N ARG A 31 9.99 7.39 -10.20
CA ARG A 31 10.40 8.60 -9.46
C ARG A 31 9.21 9.38 -8.85
N SER A 32 8.00 8.85 -8.95
CA SER A 32 6.76 9.49 -8.49
C SER A 32 6.74 9.74 -6.99
N MET A 33 7.49 8.94 -6.22
CA MET A 33 7.56 9.02 -4.76
C MET A 33 8.91 9.54 -4.25
N GLU A 34 9.75 10.13 -5.10
CA GLU A 34 10.98 10.80 -4.65
C GLU A 34 10.63 12.09 -3.87
N PRO A 35 11.37 12.45 -2.81
CA PRO A 35 12.59 11.79 -2.31
C PRO A 35 12.35 10.63 -1.34
N ALA A 36 11.10 10.44 -0.89
CA ALA A 36 10.72 9.50 0.16
C ALA A 36 11.04 8.04 -0.17
N TYR A 37 10.76 7.67 -1.42
CA TYR A 37 11.02 6.35 -1.99
C TYR A 37 11.88 6.54 -3.24
N LYS A 38 13.15 6.17 -3.14
CA LYS A 38 14.10 6.27 -4.25
C LYS A 38 13.88 5.13 -5.25
N ASP A 39 14.13 5.42 -6.52
CA ASP A 39 14.07 4.41 -7.57
C ASP A 39 14.96 3.18 -7.25
N LYS A 40 14.46 1.99 -7.60
CA LYS A 40 15.11 0.68 -7.42
C LYS A 40 15.42 0.30 -5.96
N THR A 41 14.71 0.87 -4.99
CA THR A 41 14.80 0.47 -3.58
C THR A 41 13.74 -0.57 -3.21
N TYR A 42 14.06 -1.42 -2.23
CA TYR A 42 13.15 -2.45 -1.74
C TYR A 42 12.46 -1.99 -0.46
N HIS A 43 11.16 -2.24 -0.37
CA HIS A 43 10.33 -1.87 0.76
C HIS A 43 9.36 -2.99 1.11
N LEU A 44 8.94 -3.03 2.37
CA LEU A 44 7.95 -3.97 2.85
C LEU A 44 6.54 -3.38 2.73
N ILE A 45 5.63 -4.20 2.19
CA ILE A 45 4.20 -3.95 2.20
C ILE A 45 3.52 -4.89 3.19
N TYR A 46 2.64 -4.33 4.03
CA TYR A 46 1.67 -5.07 4.82
C TYR A 46 0.35 -5.19 4.04
N LYS A 47 0.07 -6.41 3.55
CA LYS A 47 -1.09 -6.69 2.68
C LYS A 47 -2.44 -6.66 3.40
N LEU A 48 -2.45 -6.97 4.70
CA LEU A 48 -3.68 -6.99 5.50
C LEU A 48 -3.92 -5.67 6.25
N ALA A 49 -3.17 -4.61 5.92
CA ALA A 49 -3.25 -3.32 6.59
C ALA A 49 -4.67 -2.78 6.65
N TYR A 50 -5.45 -3.00 5.59
CA TYR A 50 -6.75 -2.38 5.42
C TYR A 50 -7.93 -3.36 5.47
N ILE A 51 -7.75 -4.51 6.10
CA ILE A 51 -8.87 -5.43 6.39
C ILE A 51 -9.69 -4.93 7.59
N SER A 52 -9.03 -4.31 8.55
CA SER A 52 -9.65 -3.85 9.82
C SER A 52 -9.58 -2.35 10.03
N GLU A 53 -8.80 -1.63 9.24
CA GLU A 53 -8.61 -0.18 9.32
C GLU A 53 -8.75 0.42 7.93
N GLU A 54 -9.29 1.62 7.81
CA GLU A 54 -9.28 2.34 6.54
C GLU A 54 -7.95 3.07 6.32
N PRO A 55 -7.53 3.29 5.05
CA PRO A 55 -6.39 4.14 4.72
C PRO A 55 -6.52 5.53 5.35
N ARG A 56 -5.45 5.98 6.01
CA ARG A 56 -5.39 7.31 6.62
C ARG A 56 -4.58 8.27 5.77
N LYS A 57 -4.86 9.56 5.91
CA LYS A 57 -4.00 10.61 5.35
C LYS A 57 -2.53 10.38 5.70
N GLY A 58 -1.68 10.49 4.69
CA GLY A 58 -0.25 10.30 4.79
C GLY A 58 0.22 8.85 4.62
N ASP A 59 -0.69 7.87 4.66
CA ASP A 59 -0.35 6.48 4.39
C ASP A 59 0.18 6.32 2.96
N VAL A 60 1.25 5.54 2.82
CA VAL A 60 1.80 5.18 1.52
C VAL A 60 1.30 3.80 1.17
N ILE A 61 0.66 3.68 0.02
CA ILE A 61 -0.09 2.50 -0.36
C ILE A 61 0.35 1.99 -1.73
N SER A 62 0.16 0.69 -1.91
CA SER A 62 0.16 0.05 -3.22
C SER A 62 -1.27 -0.01 -3.72
N PHE A 63 -1.53 0.43 -4.94
CA PHE A 63 -2.87 0.40 -5.53
C PHE A 63 -2.81 0.07 -7.01
N ARG A 64 -3.92 -0.46 -7.53
CA ARG A 64 -4.06 -0.80 -8.94
C ARG A 64 -4.46 0.43 -9.76
N GLU A 65 -3.90 0.55 -10.97
CA GLU A 65 -4.40 1.52 -11.94
C GLU A 65 -5.74 1.01 -12.51
N GLN A 66 -6.78 1.83 -12.44
CA GLN A 66 -8.13 1.46 -12.91
C GLN A 66 -8.08 0.97 -14.37
N GLY A 67 -8.62 -0.23 -14.62
CA GLY A 67 -8.68 -0.83 -15.96
C GLY A 67 -7.51 -1.74 -16.36
N VAL A 68 -6.53 -1.99 -15.47
CA VAL A 68 -5.43 -2.94 -15.69
C VAL A 68 -5.42 -3.99 -14.57
N GLU A 69 -5.46 -5.28 -14.90
CA GLU A 69 -5.22 -6.32 -13.90
C GLU A 69 -3.75 -6.28 -13.43
N GLY A 70 -3.49 -5.55 -12.35
CA GLY A 70 -2.20 -5.49 -11.68
C GLY A 70 -1.97 -6.70 -10.77
N ILE A 71 -0.78 -7.30 -10.89
CA ILE A 71 -0.13 -8.11 -9.86
C ILE A 71 0.68 -7.12 -8.99
N ILE A 72 0.80 -7.32 -7.68
CA ILE A 72 1.48 -6.42 -6.71
C ILE A 72 2.90 -5.92 -7.13
N GLY A 73 3.58 -6.58 -8.07
CA GLY A 73 4.85 -6.12 -8.66
C GLY A 73 4.73 -5.14 -9.85
N LEU A 74 3.52 -4.89 -10.33
CA LEU A 74 3.11 -3.96 -11.38
C LEU A 74 2.17 -2.86 -10.86
N ASP A 75 1.85 -2.88 -9.57
CA ASP A 75 0.99 -1.90 -8.92
C ASP A 75 1.68 -0.54 -8.78
N MET A 76 0.88 0.50 -8.68
CA MET A 76 1.33 1.87 -8.44
C MET A 76 1.60 2.09 -6.95
N ILE A 77 2.54 3.00 -6.66
CA ILE A 77 2.79 3.50 -5.31
C ILE A 77 2.33 4.97 -5.23
N GLY A 78 1.63 5.31 -4.15
CA GLY A 78 1.16 6.66 -3.90
C GLY A 78 0.85 6.91 -2.44
N ARG A 79 0.63 8.17 -2.09
CA ARG A 79 0.30 8.63 -0.74
C ARG A 79 -1.15 9.07 -0.67
N VAL A 80 -1.87 8.61 0.36
CA VAL A 80 -3.23 9.06 0.65
C VAL A 80 -3.20 10.53 1.04
N ALA A 81 -3.73 11.38 0.17
CA ALA A 81 -3.85 12.83 0.36
C ALA A 81 -5.24 13.25 0.83
N GLY A 82 -6.28 12.48 0.49
CA GLY A 82 -7.67 12.68 0.92
C GLY A 82 -8.35 11.35 1.25
N VAL A 83 -9.32 11.41 2.16
CA VAL A 83 -10.10 10.26 2.67
C VAL A 83 -11.60 10.51 2.49
N PRO A 84 -12.46 9.48 2.58
CA PRO A 84 -13.91 9.62 2.38
C PRO A 84 -14.53 10.81 3.14
N GLY A 85 -15.43 11.52 2.47
CA GLY A 85 -16.13 12.69 2.98
C GLY A 85 -15.37 14.02 2.88
N GLU A 86 -14.11 14.01 2.45
CA GLU A 86 -13.34 15.24 2.27
C GLU A 86 -13.47 15.84 0.87
N GLN A 87 -13.30 17.16 0.78
CA GLN A 87 -13.17 17.86 -0.48
C GLN A 87 -11.70 18.17 -0.79
N ILE A 88 -11.19 17.65 -1.92
CA ILE A 88 -9.81 17.86 -2.37
C ILE A 88 -9.78 18.04 -3.89
N ASN A 89 -9.02 19.05 -4.35
CA ASN A 89 -8.91 19.39 -5.78
C ASN A 89 -10.27 19.55 -6.51
N GLY A 90 -11.29 20.08 -5.81
CA GLY A 90 -12.64 20.26 -6.34
C GLY A 90 -13.51 18.99 -6.39
N VAL A 91 -12.97 17.84 -5.95
CA VAL A 91 -13.68 16.55 -5.85
C VAL A 91 -14.11 16.34 -4.40
N VAL A 92 -15.35 15.92 -4.18
CA VAL A 92 -15.84 15.43 -2.88
C VAL A 92 -15.74 13.92 -2.91
N LEU A 93 -14.94 13.34 -2.01
CA LEU A 93 -14.71 11.90 -1.95
C LEU A 93 -15.92 11.19 -1.35
N GLN A 94 -16.43 10.20 -2.07
CA GLN A 94 -17.51 9.33 -1.60
C GLN A 94 -16.98 8.30 -0.61
N ASP A 95 -17.89 7.47 -0.09
CA ASP A 95 -17.52 6.31 0.71
C ASP A 95 -16.61 5.40 -0.10
N GLU A 96 -15.56 4.86 0.54
CA GLU A 96 -14.54 4.00 -0.08
C GLU A 96 -13.64 4.66 -1.14
N GLU A 97 -13.78 5.96 -1.40
CA GLU A 97 -12.91 6.70 -2.32
C GLU A 97 -11.75 7.42 -1.59
N PHE A 98 -10.53 7.27 -2.13
CA PHE A 98 -9.32 7.90 -1.61
C PHE A 98 -8.62 8.74 -2.68
N TYR A 99 -8.16 9.93 -2.32
CA TYR A 99 -7.38 10.76 -3.23
C TYR A 99 -5.90 10.49 -3.04
N ILE A 100 -5.22 9.99 -4.07
CA ILE A 100 -3.84 9.51 -3.98
C ILE A 100 -2.91 10.43 -4.78
N LEU A 101 -1.80 10.85 -4.17
CA LEU A 101 -0.79 11.70 -4.78
C LEU A 101 0.59 11.06 -4.69
N GLY A 102 1.42 11.26 -5.72
CA GLY A 102 2.85 10.99 -5.59
C GLY A 102 3.60 12.19 -5.00
N ASP A 103 4.63 11.91 -4.21
CA ASP A 103 5.46 12.94 -3.55
C ASP A 103 6.24 13.82 -4.56
N ASN A 104 6.43 13.34 -5.79
CA ASN A 104 7.05 14.05 -6.89
C ASN A 104 6.02 14.36 -8.00
N PRO A 105 5.40 15.55 -7.99
CA PRO A 105 4.37 15.93 -8.96
C PRO A 105 4.78 15.80 -10.43
N ILE A 106 6.06 16.00 -10.75
CA ILE A 106 6.58 16.02 -12.12
C ILE A 106 6.49 14.61 -12.76
N TYR A 107 6.73 13.57 -11.97
CA TYR A 107 6.78 12.18 -12.44
C TYR A 107 5.55 11.37 -12.04
N SER A 108 4.57 11.96 -11.35
CA SER A 108 3.41 11.25 -10.84
C SER A 108 2.30 11.16 -11.88
N ASN A 109 1.85 9.93 -12.16
CA ASN A 109 0.52 9.66 -12.67
C ASN A 109 -0.34 9.34 -11.44
N ASP A 110 -1.22 10.25 -11.03
CA ASP A 110 -1.95 10.14 -9.75
C ASP A 110 -3.37 10.72 -9.87
N SER A 111 -4.10 10.84 -8.75
CA SER A 111 -5.51 11.22 -8.74
C SER A 111 -5.84 12.57 -9.36
N ARG A 112 -4.84 13.42 -9.63
CA ARG A 112 -5.03 14.65 -10.42
C ARG A 112 -5.37 14.38 -11.88
N LYS A 113 -4.99 13.20 -12.39
CA LYS A 113 -5.17 12.80 -13.80
C LYS A 113 -6.30 11.80 -13.96
N PHE A 114 -6.40 10.81 -13.08
CA PHE A 114 -7.37 9.72 -13.20
C PHE A 114 -8.52 9.76 -12.19
N GLY A 115 -8.48 10.67 -11.20
CA GLY A 115 -9.52 10.77 -10.16
C GLY A 115 -9.23 9.91 -8.91
N PRO A 116 -10.22 9.77 -8.01
CA PRO A 116 -10.08 8.98 -6.78
C PRO A 116 -9.77 7.49 -7.06
N VAL A 117 -9.21 6.82 -6.06
CA VAL A 117 -8.94 5.38 -6.05
C VAL A 117 -9.90 4.72 -5.08
N GLU A 118 -10.56 3.65 -5.54
CA GLU A 118 -11.49 2.86 -4.73
C GLU A 118 -10.73 1.99 -3.72
N MET A 119 -11.35 1.76 -2.56
CA MET A 119 -10.82 0.90 -1.50
C MET A 119 -10.41 -0.49 -2.02
N GLU A 120 -11.22 -1.08 -2.91
CA GLU A 120 -10.95 -2.41 -3.49
C GLU A 120 -9.67 -2.49 -4.33
N ASP A 121 -9.22 -1.34 -4.87
CA ASP A 121 -8.00 -1.25 -5.66
C ASP A 121 -6.74 -1.08 -4.79
N ILE A 122 -6.89 -0.80 -3.50
CA ILE A 122 -5.79 -0.69 -2.54
C ILE A 122 -5.33 -2.09 -2.10
N LYS A 123 -4.05 -2.41 -2.33
CA LYS A 123 -3.48 -3.76 -2.09
C LYS A 123 -2.67 -3.90 -0.81
N GLY A 124 -2.32 -2.78 -0.18
CA GLY A 124 -1.63 -2.80 1.10
C GLY A 124 -0.88 -1.51 1.40
N LYS A 125 -0.27 -1.49 2.58
CA LYS A 125 0.44 -0.33 3.13
C LYS A 125 1.94 -0.55 3.12
N PHE A 126 2.70 0.42 2.64
CA PHE A 126 4.15 0.45 2.83
C PHE A 126 4.45 0.72 4.31
N VAL A 127 5.19 -0.20 4.94
CA VAL A 127 5.59 -0.10 6.36
C VAL A 127 7.06 0.28 6.54
N THR A 128 7.78 0.44 5.44
CA THR A 128 9.17 0.94 5.39
C THR A 128 9.28 2.10 4.40
N GLY A 129 10.30 2.94 4.57
CA GLY A 129 10.49 4.17 3.78
C GLY A 129 9.94 5.42 4.48
N LYS A 130 10.40 6.60 4.06
CA LYS A 130 10.00 7.91 4.61
C LYS A 130 10.23 9.01 3.60
#